data_AF-X0U8X5-F1
#
_entry.id   AF-X0U8X5-F1
#
_cell.length_a   1.000
_cell.length_b   1.000
_cell.length_c   1.000
_cell.angle_alpha   90.00
_cell.angle_beta   90.00
_cell.angle_gamma   90.00
#
_symmetry.space_group_name_H-M   'P 1'
#
loop_
_entity.id
_entity.type
_entity.pdbx_description
1 polymer ?
#
loop_
_entity_poly.entity_id
_entity_poly.type
_entity_poly.pdbx_seq_one_letter_code
_entity_poly.pdbx_strand_id
1 'polypeptide(L)'
;MSQRMEGCSVRTYILAIDQGTTGTTTLIVDRDGIIRGRGYTKITQYYPKPGWVEHDPSEIWEQTLHAVSTAKHAAGIGDADIA
;
A
#
# COMPACT_ATOMS: atom_id res chain seq x y z
N MET A 1 12.75 -29.74 -29.57
CA MET A 1 12.88 -28.29 -29.84
C MET A 1 11.56 -27.66 -29.43
N SER A 2 11.32 -27.03 -28.29
CA SER A 2 12.14 -26.37 -27.27
C SER A 2 11.42 -26.58 -25.93
N GLN A 3 12.05 -27.26 -24.96
CA GLN A 3 11.74 -27.07 -23.55
C GLN A 3 12.68 -25.99 -23.04
N ARG A 4 12.13 -24.87 -22.54
CA ARG A 4 12.77 -23.74 -21.80
C ARG A 4 11.80 -22.54 -21.90
N MET A 5 11.27 -21.89 -20.86
CA MET A 5 11.53 -21.85 -19.41
C MET A 5 10.22 -21.42 -18.71
N GLU A 6 9.58 -22.28 -17.92
CA GLU A 6 8.74 -21.80 -16.80
C GLU A 6 9.69 -21.46 -15.65
N GLY A 7 10.47 -20.40 -15.84
CA GLY A 7 11.22 -19.80 -14.75
C GLY A 7 10.20 -19.18 -13.81
N CYS A 8 10.28 -19.50 -12.51
CA CYS A 8 9.64 -18.77 -11.44
C CYS A 8 9.93 -17.28 -11.65
N SER A 9 9.03 -16.58 -12.34
CA SER A 9 9.11 -15.14 -12.48
C SER A 9 8.81 -14.63 -11.09
N VAL A 10 9.86 -14.29 -10.35
CA VAL A 10 9.72 -13.49 -9.15
C VAL A 10 9.07 -12.20 -9.65
N ARG A 11 7.74 -12.15 -9.63
CA ARG A 11 6.96 -10.97 -9.98
C ARG A 11 7.17 -10.01 -8.83
N THR A 12 8.33 -9.35 -8.86
CA THR A 12 8.75 -8.41 -7.83
C THR A 12 7.90 -7.16 -7.99
N TYR A 13 6.93 -6.99 -7.09
CA TYR A 13 6.18 -5.75 -6.97
C TYR A 13 6.82 -4.86 -5.91
N ILE A 14 6.71 -3.55 -6.09
CA ILE A 14 7.01 -2.57 -5.06
C ILE A 14 5.71 -2.20 -4.37
N LEU A 15 5.70 -2.29 -3.04
CA LEU A 15 4.66 -1.71 -2.20
C LEU A 15 5.11 -0.32 -1.77
N ALA A 16 4.37 0.71 -2.19
CA ALA A 16 4.64 2.11 -1.83
C ALA A 16 3.54 2.62 -0.88
N ILE A 17 3.94 3.20 0.25
CA ILE A 17 3.03 3.81 1.24
C ILE A 17 3.29 5.31 1.23
N ASP A 18 2.24 6.09 1.03
CA ASP A 18 2.22 7.54 1.16
C ASP A 18 1.30 7.91 2.32
N GLN A 19 1.89 8.25 3.46
CA GLN A 19 1.19 8.68 4.66
C GLN A 19 0.95 10.19 4.57
N GLY A 20 -0.30 10.57 4.29
CA GLY A 20 -0.74 11.94 4.23
C GLY A 20 -1.40 12.41 5.53
N THR A 21 -1.68 13.71 5.61
CA THR A 21 -2.36 14.32 6.77
C THR A 21 -3.84 13.97 6.87
N THR A 22 -4.50 13.61 5.76
CA THR A 22 -5.93 13.24 5.74
C THR A 22 -6.17 11.73 5.64
N GLY A 23 -5.12 10.95 5.42
CA GLY A 23 -5.25 9.54 5.10
C GLY A 23 -3.99 8.94 4.51
N THR A 24 -3.98 7.62 4.37
CA THR A 24 -2.86 6.84 3.82
C THR A 24 -3.24 6.29 2.45
N THR A 25 -2.38 6.48 1.46
CA THR A 25 -2.47 5.81 0.16
C THR A 25 -1.43 4.71 0.08
N THR A 26 -1.81 3.52 -0.39
CA THR A 26 -0.87 2.44 -0.70
C THR A 26 -1.01 2.00 -2.14
N LEU A 27 0.10 1.79 -2.83
CA LEU A 27 0.16 1.34 -4.22
C LEU A 27 0.99 0.05 -4.34
N ILE A 28 0.52 -0.86 -5.19
CA ILE A 28 1.31 -1.98 -5.70
C ILE A 28 1.73 -1.62 -7.12
N VAL A 29 3.04 -1.57 -7.37
CA VAL A 29 3.61 -1.18 -8.66
C VAL A 29 4.45 -2.34 -9.20
N ASP A 30 4.23 -2.73 -10.45
CA ASP A 30 5.06 -3.75 -11.10
C ASP A 30 6.37 -3.18 -11.67
N ARG A 31 7.18 -4.04 -12.26
CA ARG A 31 8.49 -3.66 -12.82
C ARG A 31 8.42 -2.68 -13.99
N ASP A 32 7.27 -2.61 -14.66
CA ASP A 32 7.03 -1.69 -15.78
C ASP A 32 6.50 -0.33 -15.27
N GLY A 33 6.39 -0.14 -13.96
CA GLY A 33 5.86 1.07 -13.33
C GLY A 33 4.34 1.16 -13.35
N ILE A 34 3.64 0.06 -13.68
CA ILE A 34 2.18 0.05 -13.77
C ILE A 34 1.58 -0.21 -12.39
N ILE A 35 0.57 0.58 -12.03
CA ILE A 35 -0.20 0.38 -10.78
C ILE A 35 -1.09 -0.84 -10.95
N ARG A 36 -0.83 -1.88 -10.16
CA ARG A 36 -1.58 -3.14 -10.14
C ARG A 36 -2.62 -3.19 -9.05
N GLY A 37 -2.45 -2.42 -7.98
CA GLY A 37 -3.39 -2.31 -6.89
C GLY A 37 -3.25 -0.99 -6.16
N ARG A 38 -4.37 -0.52 -5.60
CA ARG A 38 -4.44 0.72 -4.82
C ARG A 38 -5.31 0.51 -3.60
N GLY A 39 -4.82 0.96 -2.45
CA GLY A 39 -5.58 1.08 -1.22
C GLY A 39 -5.56 2.53 -0.75
N TYR A 40 -6.64 2.95 -0.10
CA TYR A 40 -6.73 4.25 0.53
C TYR A 40 -7.58 4.15 1.79
N THR A 41 -7.13 4.82 2.85
CA THR A 41 -7.84 4.92 4.11
C THR A 41 -7.79 6.35 4.62
N LYS A 42 -8.84 6.79 5.31
CA LYS A 42 -8.87 8.11 5.96
C LYS A 42 -8.28 8.01 7.36
N ILE A 43 -7.68 9.11 7.82
CA ILE A 43 -7.23 9.28 9.20
C ILE A 43 -7.92 10.52 9.77
N THR A 44 -8.34 10.44 11.02
CA THR A 44 -9.01 11.52 11.72
C THR A 44 -8.02 12.62 12.11
N GLN A 45 -8.38 13.87 11.80
CA GLN A 45 -7.67 15.05 12.30
C GLN A 45 -8.38 15.59 13.53
N TYR A 46 -7.67 15.67 14.65
CA TYR A 46 -8.19 16.22 15.90
C TYR A 46 -7.81 17.69 16.03
N TYR A 47 -8.78 18.53 16.42
CA TYR A 47 -8.61 19.98 16.58
C TYR A 47 -8.96 20.40 18.02
N PRO A 48 -8.15 20.04 19.03
CA PRO A 48 -8.47 20.29 20.44
C PRO A 48 -8.45 21.78 20.81
N LYS A 49 -7.69 22.60 20.06
CA LYS A 49 -7.54 24.05 20.27
C LYS A 49 -7.43 24.77 18.92
N PRO A 50 -7.78 26.07 18.86
CA PRO A 50 -7.55 26.87 17.65
C PRO A 50 -6.10 26.81 17.18
N GLY A 51 -5.90 26.47 15.90
CA GLY A 51 -4.57 26.37 15.28
C GLY A 51 -3.81 25.06 15.56
N TRP A 52 -4.36 24.13 16.34
CA TRP A 52 -3.76 22.82 16.63
C TRP A 52 -4.34 21.76 15.71
N VAL A 53 -3.47 20.86 15.24
CA VAL A 53 -3.85 19.64 14.51
C VAL A 53 -3.08 18.48 15.12
N GLU A 54 -3.80 17.49 15.62
CA GLU A 54 -3.25 16.28 16.21
C GLU A 54 -3.78 15.04 15.48
N HIS A 55 -3.02 13.95 15.53
CA HIS A 55 -3.40 12.64 15.01
C HIS A 55 -3.17 11.59 16.10
N ASP A 56 -3.98 10.53 16.11
CA ASP A 56 -3.72 9.33 16.91
C ASP A 56 -2.70 8.45 16.18
N PRO A 57 -1.51 8.18 16.75
CA PRO A 57 -0.52 7.30 16.13
C PRO A 57 -1.02 5.87 15.90
N SER A 58 -1.90 5.37 16.76
CA SER A 58 -2.49 4.03 16.62
C SER A 58 -3.41 3.97 15.41
N GLU A 59 -4.24 5.00 15.21
CA GLU A 59 -5.10 5.13 14.03
C GLU A 59 -4.26 5.21 12.74
N ILE A 60 -3.17 5.99 12.74
CA ILE A 60 -2.25 6.06 11.59
C ILE A 60 -1.75 4.65 11.22
N TRP A 61 -1.31 3.88 12.21
CA TRP A 61 -0.77 2.55 12.00
C TRP A 61 -1.83 1.57 11.48
N GLU A 62 -2.98 1.49 12.14
CA GLU A 62 -4.08 0.59 11.75
C GLU A 62 -4.59 0.90 10.35
N GLN A 63 -4.80 2.18 10.03
CA GLN A 63 -5.27 2.60 8.71
C GLN A 63 -4.23 2.36 7.61
N THR A 64 -2.93 2.41 7.95
CA THR A 64 -1.86 2.04 7.03
C THR A 64 -1.89 0.55 6.69
N LEU A 65 -2.06 -0.32 7.70
CA LEU A 65 -2.22 -1.76 7.49
C LEU A 65 -3.47 -2.09 6.65
N HIS A 66 -4.58 -1.39 6.88
CA HIS A 66 -5.80 -1.54 6.08
C HIS A 66 -5.59 -1.11 4.61
N ALA A 67 -4.90 0.00 4.36
CA ALA A 67 -4.57 0.45 3.00
C ALA A 67 -3.65 -0.54 2.29
N VAL A 68 -2.65 -1.09 2.99
CA VAL A 68 -1.77 -2.16 2.49
C VAL A 68 -2.55 -3.41 2.10
N SER A 69 -3.39 -3.91 3.01
CA SER A 69 -4.22 -5.09 2.76
C SER A 69 -5.12 -4.89 1.53
N THR A 70 -5.76 -3.72 1.44
CA THR A 70 -6.62 -3.36 0.31
C THR A 70 -5.85 -3.32 -1.01
N ALA A 71 -4.66 -2.70 -1.04
CA ALA A 71 -3.83 -2.61 -2.23
C ALA A 71 -3.37 -3.99 -2.72
N LYS A 72 -2.91 -4.85 -1.79
CA LYS A 72 -2.51 -6.23 -2.09
C LYS A 72 -3.68 -7.07 -2.62
N HIS A 73 -4.85 -6.96 -1.99
CA HIS A 73 -6.05 -7.68 -2.43
C HIS A 73 -6.47 -7.23 -3.83
N ALA A 74 -6.48 -5.92 -4.10
CA ALA A 74 -6.78 -5.37 -5.42
C ALA A 74 -5.79 -5.84 -6.51
N ALA A 75 -4.50 -6.00 -6.16
CA ALA A 75 -3.48 -6.53 -7.07
C ALA A 75 -3.50 -8.06 -7.22
N GLY A 76 -4.16 -8.78 -6.31
CA GLY A 76 -4.20 -10.24 -6.28
C GLY A 76 -2.86 -10.88 -5.91
N ILE A 77 -2.10 -10.28 -5.00
CA ILE A 77 -0.74 -10.73 -4.61
C ILE A 77 -0.61 -11.04 -3.12
N GLY A 78 0.34 -11.90 -2.78
CA GLY A 78 0.75 -12.22 -1.41
C GLY A 78 1.99 -11.45 -0.96
N ASP A 79 2.42 -11.65 0.29
CA ASP A 79 3.63 -11.00 0.83
C ASP A 79 4.92 -11.43 0.11
N ALA A 80 4.98 -12.70 -0.33
CA ALA A 80 6.14 -13.25 -1.02
C ALA A 80 6.38 -12.66 -2.43
N ASP A 81 5.40 -11.91 -2.96
CA ASP A 81 5.51 -11.25 -4.26
C ASP A 81 6.11 -9.83 -4.16
N ILE A 82 6.22 -9.27 -2.95
CA ILE A 82 6.76 -7.92 -2.70
C ILE A 82 8.28 -8.01 -2.52
N ALA A 83 9.00 -7.04 -3.10
CA ALA A 83 10.47 -6.91 -3.08
C ALA A 83 11.06 -6.65 -1.70
#